data_AF-A0A534P0A1-F1
#
_entry.id   AF-A0A534P0A1-F1
#
_cell.length_a   1.000
_cell.length_b   1.000
_cell.length_c   1.000
_cell.angle_alpha   90.00
_cell.angle_beta   90.00
_cell.angle_gamma   90.00
#
_symmetry.space_group_name_H-M   'P 1'
#
loop_
_entity.id
_entity.type
_entity.pdbx_description
1 polymer ?
#
loop_
_entity_poly.entity_id
_entity_poly.type
_entity_poly.pdbx_seq_one_letter_code
_entity_poly.pdbx_strand_id
1 'polypeptide(L)'
;KPDDIAGFKAKFGYDPLSVPICGGSYRHFGALDAVVFFVHKDNPLQSLTFEQIDAIYSSTHHLSGKGAARWGDFGLPGEWAELPIRPYGIKPWNGFEEFVRQRALSKGSARGEWREGVSFEKVVFPMAKLVASDRAGIGYSGVAYLDAAVRVLPIAIAAGEAPVAPTYENVALAKYPLSRLVFFNVNKAPGKPLPPALDEFLRFVLSREGQEVVRDHGIYLPLRASQVQGGRVMLAAAPPAGAAPGAMSKIAQSLLEKTLVEHPEAAHLVMHVTPPGRPDTDNEIIASNIGKIGKKADDDDLRILRTGHPETVVSKTGDRFNVSLPLFDSGRNTIGVVAIGLRYKPGDDKAALVRTAERIRDELRAQIPSAARFF
;
A
#
# COMPACT_ATOMS: atom_id res chain seq x y z
N LYS A 1 6.52 -8.20 -19.23
CA LYS A 1 6.36 -8.22 -17.76
C LYS A 1 7.09 -7.03 -17.16
N PRO A 2 6.37 -5.99 -16.71
CA PRO A 2 6.70 -4.57 -17.05
C PRO A 2 8.15 -4.38 -17.52
N ASP A 3 8.42 -4.81 -18.77
CA ASP A 3 9.81 -4.95 -19.26
C ASP A 3 10.45 -3.56 -19.45
N ASP A 4 9.60 -2.55 -19.53
CA ASP A 4 9.88 -1.13 -19.62
C ASP A 4 10.72 -0.66 -18.43
N ILE A 5 10.40 -1.11 -17.20
CA ILE A 5 11.16 -0.74 -15.99
C ILE A 5 12.52 -1.43 -15.98
N ALA A 6 12.56 -2.73 -16.31
CA ALA A 6 13.80 -3.49 -16.38
C ALA A 6 14.74 -2.92 -17.45
N GLY A 7 14.22 -2.61 -18.63
CA GLY A 7 14.95 -1.98 -19.73
C GLY A 7 15.44 -0.57 -19.38
N PHE A 8 14.61 0.23 -18.70
CA PHE A 8 15.01 1.54 -18.19
C PHE A 8 16.17 1.40 -17.20
N LYS A 9 16.06 0.51 -16.21
CA LYS A 9 17.08 0.28 -15.20
C LYS A 9 18.38 -0.25 -15.79
N ALA A 10 18.30 -1.17 -16.77
CA ALA A 10 19.47 -1.68 -17.48
C ALA A 10 20.20 -0.57 -18.26
N LYS A 11 19.45 0.39 -18.82
CA LYS A 11 20.03 1.51 -19.59
C LYS A 11 20.59 2.63 -18.72
N PHE A 12 19.90 2.99 -17.64
CA PHE A 12 20.22 4.20 -16.86
C PHE A 12 20.84 3.91 -15.49
N GLY A 13 20.72 2.68 -14.96
CA GLY A 13 21.28 2.27 -13.67
C GLY A 13 20.44 2.66 -12.44
N TYR A 14 19.23 3.18 -12.64
CA TYR A 14 18.29 3.57 -11.58
C TYR A 14 16.84 3.41 -12.05
N ASP A 15 15.89 3.48 -11.11
CA ASP A 15 14.46 3.39 -11.42
C ASP A 15 13.91 4.74 -11.92
N PRO A 16 12.92 4.76 -12.83
CA PRO A 16 12.30 6.02 -13.25
C PRO A 16 11.55 6.66 -12.08
N LEU A 17 11.49 8.00 -12.06
CA LEU A 17 10.65 8.70 -11.10
C LEU A 17 9.20 8.72 -11.59
N SER A 18 8.30 8.05 -10.88
CA SER A 18 6.86 8.07 -11.14
C SER A 18 6.17 9.12 -10.27
N VAL A 19 5.72 10.22 -10.88
CA VAL A 19 5.01 11.31 -10.20
C VAL A 19 3.51 11.16 -10.44
N PRO A 20 2.66 11.05 -9.40
CA PRO A 20 1.22 11.04 -9.58
C PRO A 20 0.75 12.41 -10.08
N ILE A 21 -0.14 12.43 -11.07
CA ILE A 21 -0.61 13.68 -11.69
C ILE A 21 -2.11 13.93 -11.49
N CYS A 22 -2.90 12.85 -11.44
CA CYS A 22 -4.31 12.88 -11.10
C CYS A 22 -4.74 11.50 -10.59
N GLY A 23 -5.93 11.46 -9.98
CA GLY A 23 -6.65 10.22 -9.76
C GLY A 23 -7.19 9.64 -11.07
N GLY A 24 -7.64 8.40 -10.98
CA GLY A 24 -8.43 7.77 -12.01
C GLY A 24 -9.80 8.43 -12.19
N SER A 25 -10.65 7.81 -13.00
CA SER A 25 -12.07 8.18 -13.09
C SER A 25 -12.89 7.40 -12.05
N TYR A 26 -14.12 7.83 -11.79
CA TYR A 26 -15.05 6.98 -11.05
C TYR A 26 -15.64 5.91 -11.96
N ARG A 27 -16.59 6.26 -12.83
CA ARG A 27 -17.34 5.33 -13.69
C ARG A 27 -17.41 5.87 -15.13
N HIS A 28 -16.26 6.07 -15.77
CA HIS A 28 -16.18 6.58 -17.14
C HIS A 28 -15.54 5.55 -18.07
N PHE A 29 -16.25 5.17 -19.14
CA PHE A 29 -15.81 4.16 -20.08
C PHE A 29 -14.57 4.62 -20.86
N GLY A 30 -13.58 3.72 -21.04
CA GLY A 30 -12.33 4.06 -21.73
C GLY A 30 -11.37 4.95 -20.92
N ALA A 31 -11.73 5.33 -19.69
CA ALA A 31 -10.84 6.02 -18.76
C ALA A 31 -10.29 5.05 -17.69
N LEU A 32 -9.49 5.59 -16.76
CA LEU A 32 -8.82 4.82 -15.70
C LEU A 32 -9.72 4.67 -14.45
N ASP A 33 -10.83 3.95 -14.57
CA ASP A 33 -11.82 3.79 -13.49
C ASP A 33 -11.35 2.94 -12.30
N ALA A 34 -12.01 3.08 -11.15
CA ALA A 34 -11.71 2.29 -9.95
C ALA A 34 -11.98 0.80 -10.17
N VAL A 35 -11.08 -0.06 -9.68
CA VAL A 35 -11.25 -1.52 -9.79
C VAL A 35 -12.10 -2.05 -8.64
N VAL A 36 -13.07 -2.89 -8.97
CA VAL A 36 -14.00 -3.48 -8.02
C VAL A 36 -14.01 -4.99 -8.14
N PHE A 37 -14.17 -5.66 -7.00
CA PHE A 37 -14.46 -7.09 -6.94
C PHE A 37 -15.95 -7.30 -6.76
N PHE A 38 -16.46 -8.34 -7.40
CA PHE A 38 -17.88 -8.67 -7.35
C PHE A 38 -18.09 -10.17 -7.45
N VAL A 39 -19.20 -10.59 -6.87
CA VAL A 39 -19.68 -11.97 -6.82
C VAL A 39 -21.07 -12.06 -7.40
N HIS A 40 -21.56 -13.28 -7.60
CA HIS A 40 -22.96 -13.50 -7.95
C HIS A 40 -23.89 -12.74 -6.98
N LYS A 41 -24.99 -12.16 -7.48
CA LYS A 41 -25.91 -11.30 -6.69
C LYS A 41 -26.45 -11.94 -5.41
N ASP A 42 -26.54 -13.27 -5.38
CA ASP A 42 -27.06 -14.04 -4.24
C ASP A 42 -25.96 -14.45 -3.22
N ASN A 43 -24.68 -14.25 -3.53
CA ASN A 43 -23.57 -14.66 -2.66
C ASN A 43 -23.55 -13.78 -1.39
N PRO A 44 -23.74 -14.34 -0.18
CA PRO A 44 -23.97 -13.57 1.05
C PRO A 44 -22.72 -12.86 1.61
N LEU A 45 -21.55 -13.00 0.98
CA LEU A 45 -20.32 -12.32 1.39
C LEU A 45 -20.53 -10.80 1.43
N GLN A 46 -20.09 -10.17 2.52
CA GLN A 46 -20.34 -8.74 2.78
C GLN A 46 -19.20 -7.84 2.33
N SER A 47 -17.97 -8.33 2.33
CA SER A 47 -16.77 -7.58 1.98
C SER A 47 -15.60 -8.53 1.72
N LEU A 48 -14.51 -8.01 1.16
CA LEU A 48 -13.24 -8.71 1.03
C LEU A 48 -12.11 -7.92 1.69
N THR A 49 -11.10 -8.62 2.22
CA THR A 49 -9.78 -8.05 2.50
C THR A 49 -8.79 -8.34 1.38
N PHE A 50 -7.64 -7.65 1.34
CA PHE A 50 -6.57 -8.02 0.40
C PHE A 50 -6.01 -9.41 0.65
N GLU A 51 -5.93 -9.87 1.90
CA GLU A 51 -5.57 -11.25 2.21
C GLU A 51 -6.57 -12.25 1.63
N GLN A 52 -7.88 -11.95 1.67
CA GLN A 52 -8.88 -12.83 1.08
C GLN A 52 -8.80 -12.84 -0.46
N ILE A 53 -8.52 -11.69 -1.09
CA ILE A 53 -8.27 -11.63 -2.53
C ILE A 53 -7.03 -12.45 -2.91
N ASP A 54 -5.94 -12.32 -2.16
CA ASP A 54 -4.71 -13.11 -2.35
C ASP A 54 -5.00 -14.61 -2.21
N ALA A 55 -5.76 -15.04 -1.20
CA ALA A 55 -6.14 -16.44 -1.01
C ALA A 55 -6.95 -17.00 -2.20
N ILE A 56 -7.78 -16.17 -2.85
CA ILE A 56 -8.62 -16.55 -4.00
C ILE A 56 -7.80 -16.61 -5.28
N TYR A 57 -6.92 -15.64 -5.53
CA TYR A 57 -6.34 -15.42 -6.86
C TYR A 57 -4.88 -15.80 -6.99
N SER A 58 -4.15 -15.89 -5.88
CA SER A 58 -2.69 -16.08 -5.87
C SER A 58 -2.31 -17.54 -5.73
N SER A 59 -1.17 -17.93 -6.28
CA SER A 59 -0.47 -19.18 -5.91
C SER A 59 0.61 -18.94 -4.87
N THR A 60 1.07 -17.70 -4.71
CA THR A 60 2.18 -17.36 -3.81
C THR A 60 1.73 -17.04 -2.41
N HIS A 61 0.49 -16.56 -2.24
CA HIS A 61 -0.13 -16.29 -0.94
C HIS A 61 0.70 -15.35 -0.05
N HIS A 62 1.31 -14.31 -0.63
CA HIS A 62 2.22 -13.41 0.08
C HIS A 62 1.54 -12.62 1.20
N LEU A 63 0.24 -12.36 1.06
CA LEU A 63 -0.58 -11.67 2.05
C LEU A 63 -1.36 -12.67 2.92
N SER A 64 -1.91 -13.73 2.32
CA SER A 64 -2.82 -14.65 3.00
C SER A 64 -2.15 -15.81 3.71
N GLY A 65 -0.91 -16.17 3.32
CA GLY A 65 -0.17 -17.34 3.79
C GLY A 65 -0.72 -18.69 3.30
N LYS A 66 -1.97 -18.74 2.84
CA LYS A 66 -2.63 -19.94 2.28
C LYS A 66 -3.74 -19.58 1.29
N GLY A 67 -4.08 -20.52 0.42
CA GLY A 67 -5.18 -20.40 -0.52
C GLY A 67 -6.55 -20.71 0.07
N ALA A 68 -7.59 -20.34 -0.68
CA ALA A 68 -8.99 -20.69 -0.43
C ALA A 68 -9.58 -21.40 -1.66
N ALA A 69 -10.29 -22.51 -1.43
CA ALA A 69 -10.85 -23.34 -2.49
C ALA A 69 -12.38 -23.25 -2.54
N ARG A 70 -13.04 -23.00 -1.40
CA ARG A 70 -14.50 -22.99 -1.27
C ARG A 70 -14.98 -21.76 -0.52
N TRP A 71 -16.21 -21.36 -0.76
CA TRP A 71 -16.81 -20.22 -0.09
C TRP A 71 -16.95 -20.44 1.44
N GLY A 72 -16.99 -21.70 1.90
CA GLY A 72 -16.91 -22.04 3.33
C GLY A 72 -15.62 -21.60 4.02
N ASP A 73 -14.51 -21.44 3.28
CA ASP A 73 -13.24 -20.92 3.82
C ASP A 73 -13.37 -19.46 4.31
N PHE A 74 -14.41 -18.76 3.86
CA PHE A 74 -14.77 -17.40 4.29
C PHE A 74 -15.97 -17.37 5.26
N GLY A 75 -16.36 -18.51 5.82
CA GLY A 75 -17.43 -18.63 6.81
C GLY A 75 -18.85 -18.54 6.22
N LEU A 76 -19.02 -18.71 4.92
CA LEU A 76 -20.34 -18.71 4.31
C LEU A 76 -21.10 -20.01 4.69
N PRO A 77 -22.38 -19.91 5.13
CA PRO A 77 -23.11 -21.05 5.65
C PRO A 77 -23.85 -21.84 4.55
N GLY A 78 -24.37 -23.02 4.92
CA GLY A 78 -25.30 -23.81 4.10
C GLY A 78 -24.69 -24.27 2.78
N GLU A 79 -25.47 -24.24 1.70
CA GLU A 79 -25.00 -24.65 0.37
C GLU A 79 -23.78 -23.86 -0.10
N TRP A 80 -23.62 -22.60 0.33
CA TRP A 80 -22.44 -21.80 0.00
C TRP A 80 -21.16 -22.39 0.59
N ALA A 81 -21.20 -23.04 1.75
CA ALA A 81 -20.00 -23.60 2.37
C ALA A 81 -19.27 -24.60 1.43
N GLU A 82 -20.06 -25.38 0.68
CA GLU A 82 -19.59 -26.44 -0.21
C GLU A 82 -19.28 -25.94 -1.63
N LEU A 83 -19.74 -24.75 -2.01
CA LEU A 83 -19.52 -24.23 -3.36
C LEU A 83 -18.03 -23.90 -3.58
N PRO A 84 -17.44 -24.39 -4.69
CA PRO A 84 -16.07 -24.01 -5.05
C PRO A 84 -16.01 -22.52 -5.38
N ILE A 85 -14.85 -21.90 -5.19
CA ILE A 85 -14.61 -20.54 -5.68
C ILE A 85 -14.13 -20.61 -7.12
N ARG A 86 -14.84 -19.94 -8.02
CA ARG A 86 -14.48 -19.87 -9.45
C ARG A 86 -14.04 -18.44 -9.82
N PRO A 87 -12.72 -18.17 -9.81
CA PRO A 87 -12.20 -16.84 -10.10
C PRO A 87 -12.15 -16.56 -11.59
N TYR A 88 -12.67 -15.41 -11.99
CA TYR A 88 -12.55 -14.81 -13.31
C TYR A 88 -11.56 -13.65 -13.25
N GLY A 89 -10.64 -13.61 -14.19
CA GLY A 89 -9.62 -12.56 -14.27
C GLY A 89 -9.43 -12.03 -15.68
N ILE A 90 -8.65 -10.96 -15.81
CA ILE A 90 -8.32 -10.39 -17.12
C ILE A 90 -6.93 -10.88 -17.52
N LYS A 91 -6.79 -11.40 -18.74
CA LYS A 91 -5.59 -12.10 -19.22
C LYS A 91 -4.34 -11.20 -19.13
N PRO A 92 -3.29 -11.62 -18.39
CA PRO A 92 -1.99 -10.96 -18.44
C PRO A 92 -1.41 -10.94 -19.87
N TRP A 93 -0.77 -9.88 -20.33
CA TRP A 93 -0.31 -8.69 -19.61
C TRP A 93 -1.16 -7.46 -19.91
N ASN A 94 -1.72 -6.83 -18.88
CA ASN A 94 -2.44 -5.56 -19.00
C ASN A 94 -2.49 -4.78 -17.68
N GLY A 95 -2.89 -3.50 -17.74
CA GLY A 95 -2.89 -2.61 -16.58
C GLY A 95 -3.94 -2.91 -15.51
N PHE A 96 -5.03 -3.66 -15.79
CA PHE A 96 -6.01 -4.06 -14.77
C PHE A 96 -5.46 -5.19 -13.91
N GLU A 97 -4.97 -6.26 -14.54
CA GLU A 97 -4.44 -7.41 -13.80
C GLU A 97 -3.18 -7.03 -13.04
N GLU A 98 -2.28 -6.23 -13.63
CA GLU A 98 -1.07 -5.80 -12.93
C GLU A 98 -1.40 -4.89 -11.73
N PHE A 99 -2.41 -4.01 -11.85
CA PHE A 99 -2.87 -3.20 -10.72
C PHE A 99 -3.41 -4.06 -9.57
N VAL A 100 -4.28 -5.04 -9.87
CA VAL A 100 -4.79 -5.97 -8.85
C VAL A 100 -3.64 -6.76 -8.22
N ARG A 101 -2.72 -7.26 -9.04
CA ARG A 101 -1.58 -8.04 -8.56
C ARG A 101 -0.67 -7.26 -7.63
N GLN A 102 -0.35 -6.02 -7.97
CA GLN A 102 0.46 -5.15 -7.12
C GLN A 102 -0.23 -4.84 -5.80
N ARG A 103 -1.56 -4.65 -5.81
CA ARG A 103 -2.32 -4.23 -4.63
C ARG A 103 -2.70 -5.37 -3.70
N ALA A 104 -3.04 -6.53 -4.26
CA ALA A 104 -3.73 -7.58 -3.54
C ALA A 104 -3.04 -8.95 -3.61
N LEU A 105 -1.96 -9.12 -4.39
CA LEU A 105 -1.22 -10.39 -4.46
C LEU A 105 0.27 -10.22 -4.12
N SER A 106 0.77 -8.99 -4.04
CA SER A 106 2.19 -8.69 -3.83
C SER A 106 2.41 -8.08 -2.44
N LYS A 107 3.62 -8.29 -1.88
CA LYS A 107 4.02 -7.76 -0.58
C LYS A 107 5.45 -7.20 -0.67
N GLY A 108 5.61 -5.89 -0.55
CA GLY A 108 6.91 -5.25 -0.77
C GLY A 108 7.44 -5.56 -2.17
N SER A 109 8.69 -6.05 -2.26
CA SER A 109 9.30 -6.50 -3.51
C SER A 109 8.87 -7.90 -3.96
N ALA A 110 8.19 -8.67 -3.10
CA ALA A 110 7.70 -10.00 -3.44
C ALA A 110 6.46 -9.89 -4.32
N ARG A 111 6.66 -10.12 -5.62
CA ARG A 111 5.59 -10.07 -6.62
C ARG A 111 4.72 -11.33 -6.55
N GLY A 112 3.40 -11.14 -6.55
CA GLY A 112 2.43 -12.23 -6.58
C GLY A 112 2.29 -12.90 -7.94
N GLU A 113 1.93 -14.18 -7.95
CA GLU A 113 1.59 -14.92 -9.17
C GLU A 113 0.16 -15.44 -9.12
N TRP A 114 -0.53 -15.36 -10.26
CA TRP A 114 -1.89 -15.89 -10.36
C TRP A 114 -1.87 -17.41 -10.21
N ARG A 115 -2.85 -17.97 -9.49
CA ARG A 115 -3.02 -19.41 -9.38
C ARG A 115 -3.53 -20.06 -10.66
N GLU A 116 -3.32 -21.36 -10.76
CA GLU A 116 -4.04 -22.18 -11.72
C GLU A 116 -5.55 -22.18 -11.43
N GLY A 117 -6.37 -22.30 -12.47
CA GLY A 117 -7.83 -22.30 -12.34
C GLY A 117 -8.50 -20.91 -12.34
N VAL A 118 -7.74 -19.82 -12.52
CA VAL A 118 -8.33 -18.52 -12.89
C VAL A 118 -8.77 -18.57 -14.35
N SER A 119 -10.06 -18.33 -14.59
CA SER A 119 -10.63 -18.24 -15.93
C SER A 119 -10.37 -16.84 -16.50
N PHE A 120 -9.38 -16.74 -17.39
CA PHE A 120 -8.94 -15.46 -17.93
C PHE A 120 -9.70 -15.05 -19.20
N GLU A 121 -10.24 -13.83 -19.19
CA GLU A 121 -10.81 -13.18 -20.36
C GLU A 121 -9.86 -12.15 -20.96
N LYS A 122 -9.92 -11.99 -22.28
CA LYS A 122 -9.04 -11.06 -23.00
C LYS A 122 -9.32 -9.59 -22.66
N VAL A 123 -10.57 -9.27 -22.35
CA VAL A 123 -11.06 -7.90 -22.14
C VAL A 123 -11.97 -7.83 -20.92
N VAL A 124 -12.20 -6.62 -20.42
CA VAL A 124 -12.94 -6.38 -19.16
C VAL A 124 -14.47 -6.51 -19.28
N PHE A 125 -15.00 -6.40 -20.50
CA PHE A 125 -16.44 -6.37 -20.80
C PHE A 125 -17.26 -7.58 -20.34
N PRO A 126 -16.84 -8.84 -20.56
CA PRO A 126 -17.67 -10.00 -20.21
C PRO A 126 -17.70 -10.29 -18.71
N MET A 127 -16.83 -9.68 -17.89
CA MET A 127 -16.60 -10.08 -16.51
C MET A 127 -17.89 -10.08 -15.66
N ALA A 128 -18.68 -9.02 -15.73
CA ALA A 128 -19.90 -8.91 -14.93
C ALA A 128 -20.94 -9.98 -15.34
N LYS A 129 -21.09 -10.24 -16.64
CA LYS A 129 -22.00 -11.26 -17.17
C LYS A 129 -21.58 -12.68 -16.79
N LEU A 130 -20.29 -12.98 -16.87
CA LEU A 130 -19.74 -14.28 -16.47
C LEU A 130 -20.04 -14.57 -14.99
N VAL A 131 -19.77 -13.61 -14.10
CA VAL A 131 -20.07 -13.76 -12.67
C VAL A 131 -21.57 -13.77 -12.38
N ALA A 132 -22.38 -13.03 -13.13
CA ALA A 132 -23.84 -13.08 -12.98
C ALA A 132 -24.44 -14.44 -13.40
N SER A 133 -23.80 -15.18 -14.30
CA SER A 133 -24.23 -16.50 -14.74
C SER A 133 -23.59 -17.66 -13.96
N ASP A 134 -22.58 -17.40 -13.12
CA ASP A 134 -21.95 -18.42 -12.27
C ASP A 134 -22.22 -18.10 -10.78
N ARG A 135 -23.08 -18.91 -10.16
CA ARG A 135 -23.42 -18.79 -8.73
C ARG A 135 -22.18 -18.85 -7.82
N ALA A 136 -21.16 -19.61 -8.21
CA ALA A 136 -19.90 -19.78 -7.50
C ALA A 136 -18.81 -18.75 -7.91
N GLY A 137 -19.13 -17.88 -8.87
CA GLY A 137 -18.19 -16.96 -9.51
C GLY A 137 -17.79 -15.77 -8.65
N ILE A 138 -16.52 -15.38 -8.79
CA ILE A 138 -15.98 -14.09 -8.37
C ILE A 138 -15.16 -13.50 -9.51
N GLY A 139 -15.25 -12.19 -9.73
CA GLY A 139 -14.48 -11.49 -10.74
C GLY A 139 -14.07 -10.10 -10.28
N TYR A 140 -13.22 -9.45 -11.07
CA TYR A 140 -12.91 -8.04 -10.93
C TYR A 140 -12.94 -7.35 -12.28
N SER A 141 -13.27 -6.06 -12.25
CA SER A 141 -13.28 -5.18 -13.42
C SER A 141 -13.23 -3.73 -12.98
N GLY A 142 -13.17 -2.81 -13.93
CA GLY A 142 -13.48 -1.41 -13.65
C GLY A 142 -14.99 -1.22 -13.41
N VAL A 143 -15.36 -0.34 -12.47
CA VAL A 143 -16.77 -0.07 -12.13
C VAL A 143 -17.59 0.45 -13.32
N ALA A 144 -16.95 1.05 -14.34
CA ALA A 144 -17.61 1.48 -15.59
C ALA A 144 -18.11 0.30 -16.43
N TYR A 145 -17.55 -0.90 -16.24
CA TYR A 145 -17.86 -2.10 -17.02
C TYR A 145 -18.83 -3.05 -16.32
N LEU A 146 -19.45 -2.63 -15.21
CA LEU A 146 -20.53 -3.39 -14.58
C LEU A 146 -21.84 -3.18 -15.34
N ASP A 147 -22.19 -4.17 -16.16
CA ASP A 147 -23.36 -4.17 -17.05
C ASP A 147 -24.35 -5.33 -16.77
N ALA A 148 -24.16 -6.07 -15.66
CA ALA A 148 -25.00 -7.20 -15.24
C ALA A 148 -25.27 -7.18 -13.73
N ALA A 149 -26.26 -7.96 -13.29
CA ALA A 149 -26.68 -8.05 -11.90
C ALA A 149 -25.67 -8.87 -11.06
N VAL A 150 -24.67 -8.18 -10.52
CA VAL A 150 -23.66 -8.72 -9.60
C VAL A 150 -23.67 -7.95 -8.29
N ARG A 151 -23.19 -8.57 -7.22
CA ARG A 151 -22.97 -7.90 -5.93
C ARG A 151 -21.52 -7.42 -5.87
N VAL A 152 -21.34 -6.10 -5.88
CA VAL A 152 -20.03 -5.47 -5.66
C VAL A 152 -19.68 -5.52 -4.18
N LEU A 153 -18.46 -5.92 -3.87
CA LEU A 153 -17.98 -6.10 -2.51
C LEU A 153 -17.15 -4.89 -2.06
N PRO A 154 -17.50 -4.24 -0.93
CA PRO A 154 -16.60 -3.36 -0.20
C PRO A 154 -15.26 -4.02 0.12
N ILE A 155 -14.18 -3.23 0.13
CA ILE A 155 -12.82 -3.72 0.35
C ILE A 155 -12.26 -3.14 1.65
N ALA A 156 -11.81 -4.00 2.55
CA ALA A 156 -10.94 -3.65 3.67
C ALA A 156 -9.47 -3.89 3.29
N ILE A 157 -8.55 -3.07 3.80
CA ILE A 157 -7.13 -3.25 3.49
C ILE A 157 -6.56 -4.47 4.23
N ALA A 158 -7.01 -4.70 5.47
CA ALA A 158 -6.60 -5.83 6.30
C ALA A 158 -7.77 -6.32 7.17
N ALA A 159 -7.61 -7.50 7.77
CA ALA A 159 -8.56 -8.04 8.73
C ALA A 159 -8.75 -7.10 9.93
N GLY A 160 -10.01 -6.88 10.34
CA GLY A 160 -10.37 -5.98 11.43
C GLY A 160 -10.50 -4.50 11.04
N GLU A 161 -10.06 -4.10 9.84
CA GLU A 161 -10.33 -2.76 9.30
C GLU A 161 -11.75 -2.67 8.73
N ALA A 162 -12.35 -1.48 8.82
CA ALA A 162 -13.68 -1.24 8.24
C ALA A 162 -13.63 -1.30 6.70
N PRO A 163 -14.47 -2.13 6.05
CA PRO A 163 -14.48 -2.22 4.61
C PRO A 163 -15.08 -0.96 3.98
N VAL A 164 -14.48 -0.52 2.86
CA VAL A 164 -14.88 0.69 2.16
C VAL A 164 -15.56 0.33 0.85
N ALA A 165 -16.78 0.81 0.64
CA ALA A 165 -17.51 0.61 -0.61
C ALA A 165 -16.98 1.53 -1.73
N PRO A 166 -17.03 1.10 -3.01
CA PRO A 166 -16.61 1.91 -4.16
C PRO A 166 -17.67 2.93 -4.57
N THR A 167 -18.11 3.78 -3.63
CA THR A 167 -18.98 4.92 -3.94
C THR A 167 -18.18 6.02 -4.64
N TYR A 168 -18.85 6.90 -5.38
CA TYR A 168 -18.19 8.08 -5.96
C TYR A 168 -17.43 8.85 -4.90
N GLU A 169 -18.04 9.12 -3.75
CA GLU A 169 -17.40 9.84 -2.64
C GLU A 169 -16.13 9.13 -2.15
N ASN A 170 -16.18 7.81 -1.92
CA ASN A 170 -15.01 7.07 -1.43
C ASN A 170 -13.88 7.02 -2.47
N VAL A 171 -14.19 6.99 -3.76
CA VAL A 171 -13.19 7.01 -4.85
C VAL A 171 -12.64 8.42 -5.09
N ALA A 172 -13.50 9.43 -5.14
CA ALA A 172 -13.16 10.84 -5.33
C ALA A 172 -12.36 11.39 -4.16
N LEU A 173 -12.71 10.96 -2.95
CA LEU A 173 -11.82 11.17 -1.83
C LEU A 173 -10.58 10.31 -2.08
N ALA A 174 -10.63 9.03 -2.44
CA ALA A 174 -9.53 8.04 -2.42
C ALA A 174 -9.42 7.30 -1.07
N LYS A 175 -10.56 7.14 -0.39
CA LYS A 175 -10.73 6.22 0.75
C LYS A 175 -10.83 4.78 0.27
N TYR A 176 -11.36 4.55 -0.93
CA TYR A 176 -11.52 3.20 -1.49
C TYR A 176 -10.15 2.64 -1.92
N PRO A 177 -9.72 1.46 -1.40
CA PRO A 177 -8.33 0.96 -1.58
C PRO A 177 -7.91 0.65 -3.01
N LEU A 178 -8.86 0.39 -3.90
CA LEU A 178 -8.62 0.08 -5.32
C LEU A 178 -8.93 1.28 -6.24
N SER A 179 -8.89 2.49 -5.70
CA SER A 179 -8.84 3.73 -6.48
C SER A 179 -7.49 3.82 -7.21
N ARG A 180 -7.50 4.33 -8.44
CA ARG A 180 -6.32 4.38 -9.30
C ARG A 180 -5.74 5.78 -9.37
N LEU A 181 -4.47 5.86 -9.75
CA LEU A 181 -3.76 7.09 -10.03
C LEU A 181 -3.16 7.02 -11.43
N VAL A 182 -3.07 8.18 -12.09
CA VAL A 182 -2.30 8.37 -13.31
C VAL A 182 -0.93 8.94 -12.93
N PHE A 183 0.12 8.48 -13.60
CA PHE A 183 1.49 8.88 -13.33
C PHE A 183 2.17 9.39 -14.60
N PHE A 184 3.04 10.38 -14.44
CA PHE A 184 4.14 10.60 -15.37
C PHE A 184 5.39 9.89 -14.87
N ASN A 185 6.06 9.16 -15.77
CA ASN A 185 7.34 8.53 -15.50
C ASN A 185 8.43 9.38 -16.17
N VAL A 186 9.35 9.92 -15.36
CA VAL A 186 10.41 10.80 -15.83
C VAL A 186 11.79 10.21 -15.55
N ASN A 187 12.71 10.42 -16.49
CA ASN A 187 14.10 10.06 -16.34
C ASN A 187 14.81 11.09 -15.44
N LYS A 188 14.71 10.91 -14.12
CA LYS A 188 15.41 11.73 -13.12
C LYS A 188 16.59 10.96 -12.56
N ALA A 189 17.80 11.38 -12.92
CA ALA A 189 19.00 10.80 -12.32
C ALA A 189 19.06 11.13 -10.81
N PRO A 190 19.42 10.16 -9.94
CA PRO A 190 19.57 10.41 -8.51
C PRO A 190 20.53 11.57 -8.23
N GLY A 191 20.14 12.47 -7.33
CA GLY A 191 20.94 13.64 -6.95
C GLY A 191 21.07 14.74 -8.01
N LYS A 192 20.41 14.60 -9.17
CA LYS A 192 20.39 15.64 -10.21
C LYS A 192 19.00 16.27 -10.34
N PRO A 193 18.93 17.58 -10.65
CA PRO A 193 17.66 18.21 -10.97
C PRO A 193 17.12 17.68 -12.30
N LEU A 194 15.80 17.77 -12.49
CA LEU A 194 15.19 17.61 -13.80
C LEU A 194 15.54 18.80 -14.70
N PRO A 195 15.44 18.65 -16.03
CA PRO A 195 15.46 19.79 -16.95
C PRO A 195 14.43 20.85 -16.50
N PRO A 196 14.78 22.16 -16.48
CA PRO A 196 13.93 23.19 -15.85
C PRO A 196 12.49 23.21 -16.36
N ALA A 197 12.27 23.04 -17.66
CA ALA A 197 10.92 23.01 -18.24
C ALA A 197 10.08 21.82 -17.73
N LEU A 198 10.72 20.66 -17.52
CA LEU A 198 10.04 19.48 -17.01
C LEU A 198 9.78 19.59 -15.50
N ASP A 199 10.71 20.16 -14.74
CA ASP A 199 10.52 20.44 -13.30
C ASP A 199 9.34 21.41 -13.12
N GLU A 200 9.33 22.52 -13.85
CA GLU A 200 8.26 23.53 -13.75
C GLU A 200 6.91 22.97 -14.20
N PHE A 201 6.87 22.18 -15.27
CA PHE A 201 5.65 21.51 -15.70
C PHE A 201 5.10 20.57 -14.63
N LEU A 202 5.94 19.76 -13.97
CA LEU A 202 5.50 18.89 -12.89
C LEU A 202 5.05 19.68 -11.65
N ARG A 203 5.71 20.82 -11.34
CA ARG A 203 5.25 21.72 -10.27
C ARG A 203 3.87 22.30 -10.58
N PHE A 204 3.64 22.75 -11.81
CA PHE A 204 2.34 23.22 -12.28
C PHE A 204 1.28 22.11 -12.17
N VAL A 205 1.58 20.91 -12.65
CA VAL A 205 0.65 19.76 -12.54
C VAL A 205 0.28 19.48 -11.08
N LEU A 206 1.23 19.58 -10.16
CA LEU A 206 1.03 19.42 -8.71
C LEU A 206 0.55 20.72 -8.02
N SER A 207 0.31 21.81 -8.73
CA SER A 207 -0.16 23.07 -8.17
C SER A 207 -1.67 23.06 -7.98
N ARG A 208 -2.19 24.09 -7.31
CA ARG A 208 -3.66 24.26 -7.20
C ARG A 208 -4.27 24.47 -8.59
N GLU A 209 -3.60 25.26 -9.42
CA GLU A 209 -3.99 25.58 -10.80
C GLU A 209 -3.98 24.32 -11.68
N GLY A 210 -2.94 23.48 -11.62
CA GLY A 210 -2.93 22.23 -12.39
C GLY A 210 -4.05 21.25 -11.97
N GLN A 211 -4.31 21.15 -10.67
CA GLN A 211 -5.39 20.30 -10.15
C GLN A 211 -6.79 20.88 -10.43
N GLU A 212 -6.92 22.20 -10.60
CA GLU A 212 -8.12 22.86 -11.10
C GLU A 212 -8.44 22.42 -12.53
N VAL A 213 -7.44 22.37 -13.41
CA VAL A 213 -7.62 21.88 -14.80
C VAL A 213 -8.15 20.45 -14.82
N VAL A 214 -7.63 19.58 -13.95
CA VAL A 214 -8.11 18.19 -13.82
C VAL A 214 -9.59 18.17 -13.38
N ARG A 215 -9.95 19.02 -12.42
CA ARG A 215 -11.33 19.12 -11.93
C ARG A 215 -12.28 19.57 -13.04
N ASP A 216 -11.90 20.60 -13.77
CA ASP A 216 -12.73 21.20 -14.83
C ASP A 216 -12.90 20.25 -16.03
N HIS A 217 -11.93 19.37 -16.27
CA HIS A 217 -12.04 18.32 -17.28
C HIS A 217 -13.15 17.28 -16.97
N GLY A 218 -13.51 17.10 -15.70
CA GLY A 218 -14.69 16.32 -15.29
C GLY A 218 -14.63 14.79 -15.42
N ILE A 219 -13.61 14.23 -16.09
CA ILE A 219 -13.44 12.77 -16.23
C ILE A 219 -12.53 12.18 -15.14
N TYR A 220 -11.42 12.85 -14.83
CA TYR A 220 -10.42 12.41 -13.86
C TYR A 220 -10.61 13.13 -12.53
N LEU A 221 -10.16 12.49 -11.46
CA LEU A 221 -10.28 13.03 -10.11
C LEU A 221 -9.02 13.84 -9.76
N PRO A 222 -9.13 15.05 -9.19
CA PRO A 222 -7.99 15.76 -8.65
C PRO A 222 -7.29 14.95 -7.56
N LEU A 223 -5.98 15.13 -7.44
CA LEU A 223 -5.20 14.59 -6.32
C LEU A 223 -5.64 15.24 -5.01
N ARG A 224 -5.66 14.43 -3.95
CA ARG A 224 -5.74 14.95 -2.57
C ARG A 224 -4.48 15.72 -2.21
N ALA A 225 -4.61 16.61 -1.23
CA ALA A 225 -3.48 17.34 -0.63
C ALA A 225 -2.32 16.41 -0.20
N SER A 226 -2.60 15.24 0.37
CA SER A 226 -1.57 14.27 0.74
C SER A 226 -0.82 13.68 -0.47
N GLN A 227 -1.51 13.43 -1.57
CA GLN A 227 -0.94 12.91 -2.81
C GLN A 227 -0.12 13.98 -3.53
N VAL A 228 -0.64 15.22 -3.60
CA VAL A 228 0.09 16.39 -4.11
C VAL A 228 1.38 16.58 -3.32
N GLN A 229 1.30 16.55 -1.98
CA GLN A 229 2.46 16.70 -1.13
C GLN A 229 3.48 15.57 -1.36
N GLY A 230 3.03 14.32 -1.49
CA GLY A 230 3.89 13.19 -1.84
C GLY A 230 4.61 13.40 -3.18
N GLY A 231 3.88 13.82 -4.22
CA GLY A 231 4.47 14.13 -5.53
C GLY A 231 5.49 15.28 -5.48
N ARG A 232 5.20 16.35 -4.72
CA ARG A 232 6.14 17.48 -4.54
C ARG A 232 7.41 17.05 -3.83
N VAL A 233 7.30 16.18 -2.83
CA VAL A 233 8.45 15.60 -2.14
C VAL A 233 9.29 14.74 -3.09
N MET A 234 8.66 13.89 -3.92
CA MET A 234 9.36 13.10 -4.95
C MET A 234 10.11 13.97 -5.97
N LEU A 235 9.49 15.09 -6.36
CA LEU A 235 10.08 16.06 -7.28
C LEU A 235 11.25 16.81 -6.62
N ALA A 236 11.04 17.31 -5.40
CA ALA A 236 12.02 18.04 -4.60
C ALA A 236 13.18 17.17 -4.13
N ALA A 237 13.00 15.85 -4.03
CA ALA A 237 14.06 14.87 -3.73
C ALA A 237 15.08 14.75 -4.88
N ALA A 238 15.77 15.83 -5.23
CA ALA A 238 17.21 15.76 -5.08
C ALA A 238 17.45 15.84 -3.57
N PRO A 239 18.06 14.83 -2.91
CA PRO A 239 18.59 15.14 -1.59
C PRO A 239 19.45 16.40 -1.77
N PRO A 240 19.34 17.42 -0.91
CA PRO A 240 20.41 18.40 -0.89
C PRO A 240 21.70 17.59 -0.76
N ALA A 241 22.68 17.90 -1.59
CA ALA A 241 24.05 17.58 -1.26
C ALA A 241 24.31 18.26 0.09
N GLY A 242 24.07 17.57 1.20
CA GLY A 242 24.16 18.14 2.54
C GLY A 242 23.10 17.81 3.59
N ALA A 243 22.11 16.92 3.38
CA ALA A 243 21.47 16.29 4.54
C ALA A 243 22.51 15.33 5.14
N ALA A 244 23.23 15.78 6.16
CA ALA A 244 24.26 15.00 6.82
C ALA A 244 23.62 13.69 7.33
N PRO A 245 24.15 12.51 6.95
CA PRO A 245 23.79 11.26 7.59
C PRO A 245 23.87 11.42 9.10
N GLY A 246 22.83 10.99 9.80
CA GLY A 246 22.76 11.03 11.25
C GLY A 246 22.18 12.27 11.91
N ALA A 247 21.46 13.11 11.18
CA ALA A 247 20.70 14.22 11.75
C ALA A 247 19.25 13.82 12.12
N MET A 248 18.71 14.43 13.19
CA MET A 248 17.32 14.23 13.61
C MET A 248 16.37 14.86 12.58
N SER A 249 15.37 14.10 12.13
CA SER A 249 14.28 14.64 11.33
C SER A 249 13.26 15.32 12.23
N LYS A 250 13.11 16.65 12.13
CA LYS A 250 12.11 17.40 12.90
C LYS A 250 10.68 16.89 12.66
N ILE A 251 10.39 16.46 11.43
CA ILE A 251 9.07 15.95 11.07
C ILE A 251 8.83 14.57 11.67
N ALA A 252 9.80 13.65 11.55
CA ALA A 252 9.68 12.34 12.17
C ALA A 252 9.64 12.45 13.71
N GLN A 253 10.43 13.36 14.29
CA GLN A 253 10.46 13.61 15.73
C GLN A 253 9.11 14.14 16.24
N SER A 254 8.51 15.13 15.55
CA SER A 254 7.19 15.65 15.92
C SER A 254 6.09 14.59 15.82
N LEU A 255 6.15 13.74 14.78
CA LEU A 255 5.22 12.63 14.62
C LEU A 255 5.39 11.59 15.74
N LEU A 256 6.63 11.26 16.08
CA LEU A 256 6.98 10.35 17.18
C LEU A 256 6.47 10.87 18.53
N GLU A 257 6.68 12.15 18.83
CA GLU A 257 6.23 12.78 20.07
C GLU A 257 4.71 12.79 20.18
N LYS A 258 4.02 13.17 19.10
CA LYS A 258 2.56 13.10 19.03
C LYS A 258 2.06 11.68 19.29
N THR A 259 2.71 10.68 18.69
CA THR A 259 2.35 9.27 18.87
C THR A 259 2.51 8.82 20.32
N LEU A 260 3.58 9.24 21.01
CA LEU A 260 3.78 8.92 22.43
C LEU A 260 2.75 9.60 23.34
N VAL A 261 2.23 10.77 22.95
CA VAL A 261 1.13 11.43 23.65
C VAL A 261 -0.19 10.69 23.45
N GLU A 262 -0.45 10.21 22.22
CA GLU A 262 -1.65 9.44 21.86
C GLU A 262 -1.64 8.01 22.44
N HIS A 263 -0.44 7.46 22.72
CA HIS A 263 -0.24 6.10 23.24
C HIS A 263 0.63 6.08 24.50
N PRO A 264 0.09 6.44 25.68
CA PRO A 264 0.84 6.48 26.94
C PRO A 264 1.35 5.09 27.40
N GLU A 265 0.83 4.00 26.83
CA GLU A 265 1.33 2.64 27.00
C GLU A 265 2.70 2.40 26.35
N ALA A 266 3.06 3.17 25.32
CA ALA A 266 4.38 3.16 24.71
C ALA A 266 5.35 3.99 25.55
N ALA A 267 6.26 3.33 26.24
CA ALA A 267 7.31 3.98 27.03
C ALA A 267 8.40 4.57 26.13
N HIS A 268 8.64 3.96 24.97
CA HIS A 268 9.53 4.53 23.96
C HIS A 268 9.17 4.15 22.54
N LEU A 269 9.62 5.00 21.62
CA LEU A 269 9.51 4.83 20.19
C LEU A 269 10.84 5.20 19.55
N VAL A 270 11.28 4.44 18.55
CA VAL A 270 12.44 4.75 17.73
C VAL A 270 12.09 4.49 16.27
N MET A 271 12.39 5.43 15.39
CA MET A 271 12.15 5.32 13.95
C MET A 271 13.47 5.24 13.21
N HIS A 272 13.66 4.10 12.58
CA HIS A 272 14.75 3.72 11.70
C HIS A 272 14.24 3.88 10.26
N VAL A 273 14.78 4.78 9.45
CA VAL A 273 14.27 5.02 8.09
C VAL A 273 15.40 4.98 7.08
N THR A 274 15.15 4.31 5.96
CA THR A 274 16.07 4.29 4.82
C THR A 274 15.94 5.61 4.07
N PRO A 275 17.01 6.42 3.94
CA PRO A 275 16.96 7.64 3.15
C PRO A 275 16.55 7.35 1.69
N PRO A 276 15.72 8.20 1.06
CA PRO A 276 15.27 7.97 -0.30
C PRO A 276 16.43 7.77 -1.29
N GLY A 277 16.35 6.73 -2.11
CA GLY A 277 17.38 6.43 -3.12
C GLY A 277 18.67 5.82 -2.57
N ARG A 278 18.72 5.47 -1.28
CA ARG A 278 19.81 4.71 -0.67
C ARG A 278 19.41 3.24 -0.48
N PRO A 279 20.38 2.30 -0.41
CA PRO A 279 20.09 0.91 -0.07
C PRO A 279 19.59 0.79 1.38
N ASP A 280 18.84 -0.27 1.69
CA ASP A 280 18.32 -0.54 3.04
C ASP A 280 19.42 -0.65 4.12
N THR A 281 20.66 -0.90 3.74
CA THR A 281 21.84 -0.89 4.62
C THR A 281 22.20 0.50 5.17
N ASP A 282 21.64 1.57 4.59
CA ASP A 282 21.77 2.95 5.06
C ASP A 282 20.57 3.39 5.90
N ASN A 283 19.78 2.44 6.40
CA ASN A 283 18.73 2.71 7.36
C ASN A 283 19.31 3.27 8.68
N GLU A 284 18.82 4.42 9.13
CA GLU A 284 19.32 5.11 10.31
C GLU A 284 18.20 5.64 11.21
N ILE A 285 18.52 5.84 12.50
CA ILE A 285 17.59 6.44 13.45
C ILE A 285 17.42 7.93 13.12
N ILE A 286 16.22 8.29 12.66
CA ILE A 286 15.88 9.69 12.35
C ILE A 286 15.01 10.36 13.42
N ALA A 287 14.40 9.58 14.32
CA ALA A 287 13.60 10.06 15.45
C ALA A 287 13.64 9.05 16.61
N SER A 288 13.73 9.56 17.84
CA SER A 288 13.82 8.74 19.06
C SER A 288 13.52 9.57 20.30
N ASN A 289 12.79 9.01 21.28
CA ASN A 289 12.65 9.62 22.62
C ASN A 289 13.65 9.06 23.66
N ILE A 290 14.55 8.15 23.27
CA ILE A 290 15.53 7.50 24.17
C ILE A 290 16.98 7.78 23.78
N GLY A 291 17.21 8.81 22.94
CA GLY A 291 18.51 9.12 22.35
C GLY A 291 18.90 8.08 21.28
N LYS A 292 20.06 8.26 20.62
CA LYS A 292 20.61 7.45 19.50
C LYS A 292 20.27 7.91 18.07
N ILE A 293 19.91 9.18 17.87
CA ILE A 293 19.77 9.74 16.52
C ILE A 293 21.04 9.47 15.69
N GLY A 294 20.85 9.01 14.46
CA GLY A 294 21.89 8.73 13.48
C GLY A 294 22.63 7.41 13.62
N LYS A 295 22.25 6.57 14.58
CA LYS A 295 22.76 5.20 14.64
C LYS A 295 22.21 4.42 13.43
N LYS A 296 23.08 3.72 12.71
CA LYS A 296 22.67 2.78 11.66
C LYS A 296 21.89 1.60 12.26
N ALA A 297 20.95 1.07 11.48
CA ALA A 297 20.29 -0.20 11.71
C ALA A 297 21.33 -1.30 11.96
N ASP A 298 21.09 -2.14 12.97
CA ASP A 298 21.88 -3.35 13.18
C ASP A 298 21.29 -4.54 12.42
N ASP A 299 21.94 -5.71 12.54
CA ASP A 299 21.56 -6.91 11.77
C ASP A 299 20.15 -7.41 12.09
N ASP A 300 19.63 -7.11 13.29
CA ASP A 300 18.25 -7.40 13.69
C ASP A 300 17.27 -6.49 12.92
N ASP A 301 17.52 -5.17 12.91
CA ASP A 301 16.72 -4.20 12.15
C ASP A 301 16.71 -4.51 10.64
N LEU A 302 17.87 -4.85 10.06
CA LEU A 302 17.98 -5.22 8.64
C LEU A 302 17.25 -6.52 8.31
N ARG A 303 17.18 -7.47 9.26
CA ARG A 303 16.41 -8.71 9.11
C ARG A 303 14.93 -8.43 9.05
N ILE A 304 14.42 -7.48 9.84
CA ILE A 304 13.02 -7.05 9.81
C ILE A 304 12.69 -6.44 8.45
N LEU A 305 13.56 -5.59 7.90
CA LEU A 305 13.36 -5.03 6.55
C LEU A 305 13.29 -6.12 5.47
N ARG A 306 14.16 -7.13 5.56
CA ARG A 306 14.23 -8.21 4.57
C ARG A 306 13.07 -9.21 4.69
N THR A 307 12.66 -9.54 5.90
CA THR A 307 11.70 -10.62 6.16
C THR A 307 10.28 -10.10 6.40
N GLY A 308 10.14 -8.83 6.76
CA GLY A 308 8.88 -8.25 7.21
C GLY A 308 8.32 -8.85 8.50
N HIS A 309 9.11 -9.69 9.20
CA HIS A 309 8.69 -10.34 10.43
C HIS A 309 9.05 -9.45 11.64
N PRO A 310 8.11 -9.24 12.58
CA PRO A 310 8.40 -8.54 13.82
C PRO A 310 9.48 -9.24 14.65
N GLU A 311 10.28 -8.46 15.35
CA GLU A 311 11.15 -8.98 16.41
C GLU A 311 10.69 -8.48 17.77
N THR A 312 10.77 -9.36 18.76
CA THR A 312 10.32 -9.05 20.12
C THR A 312 11.36 -9.42 21.15
N VAL A 313 11.61 -8.53 22.10
CA VAL A 313 12.54 -8.78 23.20
C VAL A 313 12.01 -8.20 24.50
N VAL A 314 12.04 -8.99 25.57
CA VAL A 314 11.84 -8.47 26.93
C VAL A 314 13.14 -7.79 27.35
N SER A 315 13.05 -6.53 27.77
CA SER A 315 14.20 -5.76 28.27
C SER A 315 14.91 -6.47 29.42
N LYS A 316 16.21 -6.19 29.61
CA LYS A 316 17.03 -6.80 30.68
C LYS A 316 16.46 -6.58 32.09
N THR A 317 15.78 -5.45 32.29
CA THR A 317 15.11 -5.07 33.55
C THR A 317 13.78 -5.79 33.75
N GLY A 318 13.25 -6.47 32.72
CA GLY A 318 12.00 -7.22 32.80
C GLY A 318 10.74 -6.36 32.89
N ASP A 319 10.85 -5.05 32.71
CA ASP A 319 9.78 -4.05 32.88
C ASP A 319 9.21 -3.53 31.55
N ARG A 320 9.85 -3.91 30.43
CA ARG A 320 9.46 -3.50 29.07
C ARG A 320 9.54 -4.65 28.08
N PHE A 321 8.58 -4.66 27.17
CA PHE A 321 8.51 -5.54 26.01
C PHE A 321 8.68 -4.70 24.75
N ASN A 322 9.80 -4.89 24.07
CA ASN A 322 10.13 -4.16 22.85
C ASN A 322 9.67 -4.96 21.65
N VAL A 323 8.95 -4.30 20.75
CA VAL A 323 8.49 -4.86 19.48
C VAL A 323 9.08 -3.99 18.36
N SER A 324 9.93 -4.57 17.54
CA SER A 324 10.46 -3.95 16.33
C SER A 324 9.67 -4.43 15.12
N LEU A 325 9.10 -3.49 14.37
CA LEU A 325 8.18 -3.73 13.26
C LEU A 325 8.68 -3.07 11.98
N PRO A 326 8.38 -3.62 10.79
CA PRO A 326 8.56 -2.86 9.57
C PRO A 326 7.68 -1.61 9.60
N LEU A 327 8.31 -0.45 9.37
CA LEU A 327 7.67 0.84 9.24
C LEU A 327 7.24 1.04 7.79
N PHE A 328 6.01 1.49 7.63
CA PHE A 328 5.39 1.69 6.34
C PHE A 328 5.04 3.16 6.12
N ASP A 329 5.05 3.59 4.87
CA ASP A 329 4.31 4.78 4.46
C ASP A 329 2.81 4.47 4.25
N SER A 330 2.00 5.50 4.05
CA SER A 330 0.56 5.40 3.80
C SER A 330 0.21 4.53 2.57
N GLY A 331 1.17 4.27 1.69
CA GLY A 331 1.06 3.36 0.55
C GLY A 331 1.43 1.90 0.86
N ARG A 332 1.81 1.58 2.12
CA ARG A 332 2.39 0.29 2.56
C ARG A 332 3.75 -0.04 1.95
N ASN A 333 4.50 0.93 1.44
CA ASN A 333 5.90 0.70 1.12
C ASN A 333 6.70 0.57 2.41
N THR A 334 7.55 -0.44 2.53
CA THR A 334 8.52 -0.50 3.63
C THR A 334 9.50 0.65 3.48
N ILE A 335 9.51 1.53 4.48
CA ILE A 335 10.40 2.69 4.53
C ILE A 335 11.45 2.57 5.63
N GLY A 336 11.32 1.57 6.49
CA GLY A 336 12.15 1.47 7.67
C GLY A 336 11.70 0.44 8.70
N VAL A 337 12.18 0.63 9.93
CA VAL A 337 11.78 -0.11 11.12
C VAL A 337 11.26 0.89 12.16
N VAL A 338 10.26 0.49 12.93
CA VAL A 338 9.84 1.21 14.14
C VAL A 338 9.96 0.27 15.33
N ALA A 339 10.72 0.68 16.33
CA ALA A 339 10.84 -0.04 17.59
C ALA A 339 9.94 0.62 18.63
N ILE A 340 9.02 -0.16 19.20
CA ILE A 340 8.02 0.28 20.17
C ILE A 340 8.25 -0.48 21.47
N GLY A 341 8.59 0.25 22.52
CA GLY A 341 8.75 -0.30 23.85
C GLY A 341 7.50 -0.13 24.68
N LEU A 342 6.77 -1.22 24.89
CA LEU A 342 5.57 -1.24 25.72
C LEU A 342 5.93 -1.58 27.17
N ARG A 343 5.19 -1.02 28.13
CA ARG A 343 5.30 -1.43 29.54
C ARG A 343 4.95 -2.91 29.67
N TYR A 344 5.70 -3.64 30.48
CA TYR A 344 5.57 -5.10 30.61
C TYR A 344 5.76 -5.54 32.06
N LYS A 345 4.98 -6.54 32.47
CA LYS A 345 5.13 -7.29 33.71
C LYS A 345 5.24 -8.78 33.39
N PRO A 346 5.99 -9.55 34.19
CA PRO A 346 6.00 -11.00 34.04
C PRO A 346 4.59 -11.59 34.06
N GLY A 347 4.24 -12.32 33.00
CA GLY A 347 2.90 -12.91 32.83
C GLY A 347 1.97 -12.14 31.88
N ASP A 348 2.35 -10.94 31.44
CA ASP A 348 1.57 -10.22 30.43
C ASP A 348 1.51 -10.98 29.09
N ASP A 349 0.35 -10.88 28.41
CA ASP A 349 0.14 -11.48 27.10
C ASP A 349 0.99 -10.77 26.03
N LYS A 350 2.11 -11.39 25.69
CA LYS A 350 3.03 -10.91 24.65
C LYS A 350 2.34 -10.77 23.30
N ALA A 351 1.40 -11.63 22.94
CA ALA A 351 0.69 -11.54 21.67
C ALA A 351 -0.24 -10.33 21.64
N ALA A 352 -0.89 -9.99 22.76
CA ALA A 352 -1.66 -8.75 22.88
C ALA A 352 -0.76 -7.51 22.75
N LEU A 353 0.44 -7.53 23.34
CA LEU A 353 1.40 -6.43 23.22
C LEU A 353 1.91 -6.25 21.79
N VAL A 354 2.16 -7.34 21.05
CA VAL A 354 2.48 -7.27 19.61
C VAL A 354 1.34 -6.60 18.83
N ARG A 355 0.08 -7.02 19.04
CA ARG A 355 -1.08 -6.39 18.37
C ARG A 355 -1.21 -4.90 18.70
N THR A 356 -0.92 -4.51 19.93
CA THR A 356 -0.88 -3.09 20.33
C THR A 356 0.20 -2.33 19.57
N ALA A 357 1.41 -2.87 19.46
CA ALA A 357 2.50 -2.25 18.70
C ALA A 357 2.15 -2.14 17.21
N GLU A 358 1.53 -3.17 16.61
CA GLU A 358 1.09 -3.16 15.21
C GLU A 358 0.06 -2.05 14.95
N ARG A 359 -0.91 -1.88 15.86
CA ARG A 359 -1.89 -0.79 15.80
C ARG A 359 -1.22 0.58 15.81
N ILE A 360 -0.29 0.82 16.75
CA ILE A 360 0.47 2.08 16.83
C ILE A 360 1.26 2.31 15.53
N ARG A 361 1.92 1.28 14.98
CA ARG A 361 2.61 1.36 13.69
C ARG A 361 1.67 1.72 12.55
N ASP A 362 0.47 1.15 12.51
CA ASP A 362 -0.51 1.41 11.45
C ASP A 362 -1.14 2.81 11.53
N GLU A 363 -1.31 3.35 12.74
CA GLU A 363 -1.71 4.74 12.99
C GLU A 363 -0.59 5.72 12.57
N LEU A 364 0.67 5.42 12.91
CA LEU A 364 1.86 6.13 12.41
C LEU A 364 1.91 6.13 10.88
N ARG A 365 1.81 4.95 10.26
CA ARG A 365 1.81 4.77 8.80
C ARG A 365 0.84 5.70 8.09
N ALA A 366 -0.39 5.82 8.61
CA ALA A 366 -1.42 6.68 8.03
C ALA A 366 -1.00 8.16 7.95
N GLN A 367 -0.07 8.59 8.80
CA GLN A 367 0.46 9.95 8.90
C GLN A 367 1.76 10.16 8.09
N ILE A 368 2.28 9.12 7.42
CA ILE A 368 3.54 9.16 6.67
C ILE A 368 3.25 9.01 5.17
N PRO A 369 3.17 10.10 4.39
CA PRO A 369 2.95 10.00 2.94
C PRO A 369 4.05 9.23 2.20
N SER A 370 5.32 9.39 2.61
CA SER A 370 6.50 8.73 2.03
C SER A 370 7.72 8.92 2.94
N ALA A 371 8.73 8.04 2.85
CA ALA A 371 10.02 8.18 3.55
C ALA A 371 10.68 9.55 3.35
N ALA A 372 10.57 10.08 2.12
CA ALA A 372 11.15 11.35 1.73
C ALA A 372 10.55 12.57 2.45
N ARG A 373 9.46 12.42 3.21
CA ARG A 373 8.96 13.52 4.06
C ARG A 373 9.87 13.77 5.26
N PHE A 374 10.70 12.80 5.61
CA PHE A 374 11.56 12.88 6.78
C PHE A 374 12.93 13.50 6.50
N PHE A 375 13.30 13.64 5.23
CA PHE A 375 14.58 14.18 4.78
C PHE A 375 14.31 15.37 3.86
#